data_AF-A0A931VEV8-F1
#
_entry.id   AF-A0A931VEV8-F1
#
_cell.length_a   1.000
_cell.length_b   1.000
_cell.length_c   1.000
_cell.angle_alpha   90.00
_cell.angle_beta   90.00
_cell.angle_gamma   90.00
#
_symmetry.space_group_name_H-M   'P 1'
#
loop_
_entity.id
_entity.type
_entity.pdbx_description
1 polymer ?
#
loop_
_entity_poly.entity_id
_entity_poly.type
_entity_poly.pdbx_seq_one_letter_code
_entity_poly.pdbx_strand_id
1 'polypeptide(L)'
;MKQKEKTHLPEFLRPYFWDVDFGELEVNKHAFLIIKRVLDRGNLSDIRWLLKSYGKDEVKKVVIGTRDLARPTGNFWADILEIPKNQVPCLQKPYSPIHFGLSS
;
A
#
# COMPACT_ATOMS: atom_id res chain seq x y z
N MET A 1 3.73 -29.08 14.52
CA MET A 1 3.42 -27.79 13.85
C MET A 1 4.63 -27.40 13.01
N LYS A 2 4.51 -27.36 11.68
CA LYS A 2 5.64 -27.00 10.81
C LYS A 2 5.91 -25.50 10.96
N GLN A 3 7.11 -25.13 11.42
CA GLN A 3 7.56 -23.75 11.45
C GLN A 3 7.59 -23.24 10.00
N LYS A 4 6.76 -22.24 9.67
CA LYS A 4 6.86 -21.55 8.38
C LYS A 4 8.16 -20.76 8.41
N GLU A 5 9.00 -21.01 7.42
CA GLU A 5 10.29 -20.33 7.23
C GLU A 5 10.05 -18.80 7.18
N LYS A 6 10.81 -18.04 7.97
CA LYS A 6 10.73 -16.57 7.96
C LYS A 6 11.26 -16.06 6.62
N THR A 7 10.37 -15.63 5.75
CA THR A 7 10.75 -14.94 4.51
C THR A 7 11.00 -13.47 4.83
N HIS A 8 12.28 -13.11 4.94
CA HIS A 8 12.72 -11.72 5.12
C HIS A 8 12.48 -10.88 3.87
N LEU A 9 12.41 -9.56 4.04
CA LEU A 9 12.22 -8.62 2.94
C LEU A 9 13.52 -8.38 2.16
N PRO A 10 13.44 -8.15 0.84
CA PRO A 10 14.59 -7.72 0.06
C PRO A 10 15.15 -6.37 0.53
N GLU A 11 16.48 -6.29 0.67
CA GLU A 11 17.19 -5.10 1.17
C GLU A 11 16.90 -3.81 0.40
N PHE A 12 16.62 -3.88 -0.90
CA PHE A 12 16.29 -2.69 -1.70
C PHE A 12 15.00 -1.99 -1.25
N LEU A 13 14.14 -2.65 -0.48
CA LEU A 13 12.93 -2.06 0.08
C LEU A 13 13.17 -1.33 1.41
N ARG A 14 14.33 -1.53 2.06
CA ARG A 14 14.68 -0.92 3.36
C ARG A 14 14.42 0.58 3.44
N PRO A 15 14.70 1.40 2.40
CA PRO A 15 14.45 2.84 2.46
C PRO A 15 12.97 3.22 2.72
N TYR A 16 12.02 2.32 2.46
CA TYR A 16 10.58 2.58 2.67
C TYR A 16 10.11 2.36 4.12
N PHE A 17 10.97 1.82 4.98
CA PHE A 17 10.64 1.39 6.35
C PHE A 17 11.55 2.08 7.39
N TRP A 18 11.70 3.40 7.28
CA TRP A 18 12.52 4.18 8.20
C TRP A 18 11.96 4.25 9.63
N ASP A 19 10.68 3.93 9.81
CA ASP A 19 9.93 4.03 11.06
C ASP A 19 9.69 2.69 11.78
N VAL A 20 10.18 1.58 11.23
CA VAL A 20 10.01 0.24 11.81
C VAL A 20 11.31 -0.56 11.74
N ASP A 21 11.45 -1.57 12.59
CA ASP A 21 12.59 -2.49 12.49
C ASP A 21 12.45 -3.39 11.25
N PHE A 22 13.26 -3.10 10.23
CA PHE A 22 13.25 -3.85 8.97
C PHE A 22 13.60 -5.34 9.15
N GLY A 23 14.43 -5.69 10.14
CA GLY A 23 14.86 -7.08 10.36
C GLY A 23 13.73 -8.01 10.85
N GLU A 24 12.73 -7.42 11.52
CA GLU A 24 11.53 -8.10 12.02
C GLU A 24 10.42 -8.23 10.96
N LEU A 25 10.57 -7.56 9.79
CA LEU A 25 9.57 -7.62 8.73
C LEU A 25 9.59 -8.94 7.97
N GLU A 26 8.57 -9.75 8.24
CA GLU A 26 8.25 -10.94 7.45
C GLU A 26 7.23 -10.62 6.32
N VAL A 27 7.52 -11.07 5.09
CA VAL A 27 6.72 -10.83 3.87
C VAL A 27 5.23 -11.15 4.07
N ASN A 28 4.91 -12.32 4.63
CA ASN A 28 3.52 -12.77 4.78
C ASN A 28 2.81 -12.12 5.98
N LYS A 29 3.51 -11.98 7.11
CA LYS A 29 2.91 -11.49 8.37
C LYS A 29 2.62 -9.99 8.32
N HIS A 30 3.46 -9.22 7.63
CA HIS A 30 3.35 -7.77 7.53
C HIS A 30 2.88 -7.30 6.15
N ALA A 31 2.21 -8.17 5.38
CA ALA A 31 1.80 -7.93 4.00
C ALA A 31 1.11 -6.57 3.80
N PHE A 32 0.15 -6.21 4.66
CA PHE A 32 -0.57 -4.94 4.58
C PHE A 32 0.37 -3.73 4.63
N LEU A 33 1.27 -3.69 5.62
CA LEU A 33 2.24 -2.61 5.79
C LEU A 33 3.17 -2.51 4.58
N ILE A 34 3.68 -3.66 4.12
CA ILE A 34 4.64 -3.74 3.02
C ILE A 34 4.01 -3.28 1.72
N ILE A 35 2.85 -3.84 1.37
CA ILE A 35 2.08 -3.45 0.19
C ILE A 35 1.81 -1.96 0.24
N LYS A 36 1.23 -1.44 1.33
CA LYS A 36 0.93 -0.01 1.47
C LYS A 36 2.16 0.86 1.24
N ARG A 37 3.30 0.54 1.86
CA ARG A 37 4.55 1.33 1.73
C ARG A 37 5.06 1.36 0.30
N VAL A 38 5.06 0.22 -0.38
CA VAL A 38 5.53 0.09 -1.77
C VAL A 38 4.56 0.76 -2.76
N LEU A 39 3.24 0.67 -2.55
CA LEU A 39 2.27 1.37 -3.40
C LEU A 39 2.39 2.90 -3.31
N ASP A 40 2.83 3.41 -2.16
CA ASP A 40 2.92 4.85 -1.87
C ASP A 40 4.26 5.47 -2.29
N ARG A 41 5.38 4.72 -2.19
CA ARG A 41 6.74 5.25 -2.41
C ARG A 41 7.58 4.46 -3.41
N GLY A 42 7.12 3.28 -3.84
CA GLY A 42 7.89 2.34 -4.65
C GLY A 42 8.08 2.81 -6.10
N ASN A 43 9.20 2.43 -6.68
CA ASN A 43 9.45 2.58 -8.11
C ASN A 43 8.95 1.36 -8.90
N LEU A 44 9.10 1.38 -10.23
CA LEU A 44 8.61 0.31 -11.09
C LEU A 44 9.19 -1.09 -10.76
N SER A 45 10.46 -1.20 -10.38
CA SER A 45 11.05 -2.49 -9.97
C SER A 45 10.42 -3.00 -8.67
N ASP A 46 10.15 -2.12 -7.71
CA ASP A 46 9.52 -2.48 -6.44
C ASP A 46 8.08 -2.93 -6.66
N ILE A 47 7.36 -2.25 -7.55
CA ILE A 47 6.01 -2.66 -7.96
C ILE A 47 6.02 -4.04 -8.61
N ARG A 48 6.97 -4.34 -9.51
CA ARG A 48 7.08 -5.67 -10.12
C ARG A 48 7.32 -6.75 -9.07
N TRP A 49 8.19 -6.48 -8.09
CA TRP A 49 8.41 -7.39 -6.97
C TRP A 49 7.13 -7.58 -6.16
N LEU A 50 6.43 -6.49 -5.85
CA LEU A 50 5.20 -6.51 -5.07
C LEU A 50 4.13 -7.40 -5.71
N LEU A 51 3.88 -7.20 -7.00
CA LEU A 51 2.87 -7.95 -7.75
C LEU A 51 3.26 -9.42 -7.90
N LYS A 52 4.56 -9.73 -8.01
CA LYS A 52 5.06 -11.12 -8.04
C LYS A 52 4.91 -11.81 -6.68
N SER A 53 5.13 -11.09 -5.58
CA SER A 53 5.15 -11.64 -4.22
C SER A 53 3.75 -11.82 -3.63
N TYR A 54 2.84 -10.87 -3.87
CA TYR A 54 1.52 -10.84 -3.24
C TYR A 54 0.37 -11.12 -4.22
N GLY A 55 0.61 -10.96 -5.53
CA GLY A 55 -0.44 -11.02 -6.53
C GLY A 55 -1.33 -9.77 -6.54
N LYS A 56 -2.13 -9.64 -7.61
CA LYS A 56 -3.01 -8.47 -7.81
C LYS A 56 -4.13 -8.39 -6.78
N ASP A 57 -4.70 -9.53 -6.38
CA ASP A 57 -5.87 -9.57 -5.49
C ASP A 57 -5.55 -9.05 -4.09
N GLU A 58 -4.39 -9.42 -3.54
CA GLU A 58 -3.97 -8.95 -2.23
C GLU A 58 -3.65 -7.45 -2.25
N VAL A 59 -3.00 -6.99 -3.32
CA VAL A 59 -2.76 -5.55 -3.54
C VAL A 59 -4.08 -4.78 -3.63
N LYS A 60 -5.08 -5.31 -4.37
CA LYS A 60 -6.42 -4.71 -4.49
C LYS A 60 -7.11 -4.59 -3.14
N LYS A 61 -7.04 -5.62 -2.27
CA LYS A 61 -7.57 -5.55 -0.91
C LYS A 61 -6.94 -4.42 -0.09
N VAL A 62 -5.62 -4.24 -0.19
CA VAL A 62 -4.93 -3.16 0.53
C VAL A 62 -5.35 -1.79 0.00
N VAL A 63 -5.50 -1.61 -1.31
CA VAL A 63 -5.97 -0.34 -1.90
C VAL A 63 -7.39 0.00 -1.40
N ILE A 64 -8.30 -0.98 -1.38
CA ILE A 64 -9.69 -0.79 -0.91
C ILE A 64 -9.74 -0.55 0.62
N GLY A 65 -8.82 -1.15 1.37
CA GLY A 65 -8.76 -1.00 2.84
C GLY A 65 -8.05 0.26 3.34
N THR A 66 -7.29 0.94 2.49
CA THR A 66 -6.41 2.05 2.92
C THR A 66 -7.06 3.41 2.73
N ARG A 67 -7.14 4.20 3.81
CA ARG A 67 -7.74 5.54 3.80
C ARG A 67 -6.74 6.66 3.58
N ASP A 68 -5.49 6.44 3.96
CA ASP A 68 -4.43 7.45 4.02
C ASP A 68 -3.43 7.36 2.86
N LEU A 69 -3.83 6.78 1.72
CA LEU A 69 -3.11 6.94 0.46
C LEU A 69 -3.32 8.37 -0.07
N ALA A 70 -2.29 8.96 -0.65
CA ALA A 70 -2.43 10.20 -1.39
C ALA A 70 -3.46 10.03 -2.52
N ARG A 71 -4.30 11.04 -2.76
CA ARG A 71 -5.34 10.98 -3.81
C ARG A 71 -4.82 10.63 -5.20
N PRO A 72 -3.68 11.17 -5.68
CA PRO A 72 -3.11 10.74 -6.96
C PRO A 72 -2.74 9.26 -6.99
N THR A 73 -2.11 8.76 -5.92
CA THR A 73 -1.75 7.34 -5.75
C THR A 73 -3.00 6.45 -5.77
N GLY A 74 -4.04 6.85 -5.04
CA GLY A 74 -5.33 6.14 -5.04
C GLY A 74 -5.98 6.08 -6.43
N ASN A 75 -5.94 7.17 -7.20
CA ASN A 75 -6.45 7.19 -8.58
C ASN A 75 -5.65 6.26 -9.48
N PHE A 76 -4.32 6.35 -9.43
CA PHE A 76 -3.44 5.51 -10.23
C PHE A 76 -3.73 4.02 -10.01
N TRP A 77 -3.80 3.59 -8.75
CA TRP A 77 -4.06 2.18 -8.44
C TRP A 77 -5.50 1.75 -8.73
N ALA A 78 -6.48 2.65 -8.59
CA ALA A 78 -7.85 2.37 -9.02
C ALA A 78 -7.91 2.03 -10.51
N ASP A 79 -7.23 2.83 -11.33
CA ASP A 79 -7.23 2.67 -12.78
C ASP A 79 -6.43 1.41 -13.19
N ILE A 80 -5.24 1.17 -12.60
CA ILE A 80 -4.38 0.01 -12.93
C ILE A 80 -4.97 -1.34 -12.47
N LEU A 81 -5.70 -1.37 -11.36
CA LEU A 81 -6.27 -2.59 -10.78
C LEU A 81 -7.77 -2.75 -11.09
N GLU A 82 -8.30 -1.89 -11.96
CA GLU A 82 -9.71 -1.87 -12.37
C GLU A 82 -10.65 -1.92 -11.14
N ILE A 83 -10.39 -1.01 -10.20
CA ILE A 83 -11.18 -0.84 -8.98
C ILE A 83 -12.13 0.33 -9.21
N PRO A 84 -13.45 0.13 -9.05
CA PRO A 84 -14.39 1.24 -9.04
C PRO A 84 -13.97 2.31 -8.01
N LYS A 85 -13.83 3.57 -8.45
CA LYS A 85 -13.28 4.65 -7.59
C LYS A 85 -14.07 4.88 -6.31
N ASN A 86 -15.36 4.51 -6.28
CA ASN A 86 -16.20 4.55 -5.08
C ASN A 86 -15.80 3.54 -3.99
N GLN A 87 -15.04 2.49 -4.35
CA GLN A 87 -14.50 1.51 -3.40
C GLN A 87 -13.15 1.93 -2.81
N VAL A 88 -12.51 2.98 -3.35
CA VAL A 88 -11.21 3.46 -2.87
C VAL A 88 -11.43 4.57 -1.84
N PRO A 89 -11.13 4.35 -0.55
CA PRO A 89 -11.54 5.28 0.51
C PRO A 89 -10.92 6.68 0.42
N CYS A 90 -9.65 6.78 -0.01
CA CYS A 90 -8.96 8.07 -0.15
C CYS A 90 -9.54 8.96 -1.26
N LEU A 91 -10.31 8.39 -2.19
CA LEU A 91 -11.01 9.10 -3.26
C LEU A 91 -12.38 9.62 -2.81
N GLN A 92 -12.91 9.12 -1.68
CA GLN A 92 -14.20 9.56 -1.18
C GLN A 92 -14.10 10.97 -0.60
N LYS A 93 -15.20 11.72 -0.71
CA LYS A 93 -15.32 13.00 0.00
C LYS A 93 -15.34 12.71 1.51
N PRO A 94 -14.50 13.37 2.32
CA PRO A 94 -14.58 13.23 3.76
C PRO A 94 -15.95 13.71 4.24
N TYR A 95 -16.50 13.04 5.27
CA TYR A 95 -17.78 13.41 5.86
C TYR A 95 -17.72 14.82 6.51
N SER A 96 -16.58 15.14 7.11
CA SER A 96 -16.29 16.50 7.57
C SER A 96 -15.66 17.30 6.43
N PRO A 97 -16.24 18.44 6.03
CA PRO A 97 -15.51 19.43 5.26
C PRO A 97 -14.20 19.73 6.01
N ILE A 98 -13.09 19.85 5.28
CA ILE A 98 -11.86 20.39 5.88
C ILE A 98 -12.19 21.85 6.20
N HIS A 99 -12.52 22.12 7.47
CA HIS A 99 -12.70 23.48 7.97
C HIS A 99 -11.33 24.12 8.14
N PHE A 100 -10.70 24.48 7.02
CA PHE A 100 -9.60 25.43 7.03
C PHE A 100 -9.95 26.53 6.05
N GLY A 101 -10.05 27.76 6.59
CA GLY A 101 -10.63 28.94 5.96
C GLY A 101 -10.50 28.99 4.44
N LEU A 102 -11.65 28.88 3.77
CA LEU A 102 -11.96 29.30 2.41
C LEU A 102 -10.76 29.24 1.45
N SER A 103 -10.46 28.04 0.93
CA SER A 103 -9.66 27.98 -0.29
C SER A 103 -10.53 28.50 -1.44
N SER A 104 -10.12 29.65 -1.96
CA SER A 104 -10.67 30.33 -3.14
C SER A 104 -10.52 29.48 -4.40
#